data_AF-A0A1G2TY41-F1
#
_entry.id   AF-A0A1G2TY41-F1
#
_cell.length_a   1.000
_cell.length_b   1.000
_cell.length_c   1.000
_cell.angle_alpha   90.00
_cell.angle_beta   90.00
_cell.angle_gamma   90.00
#
_symmetry.space_group_name_H-M   'P 1'
#
loop_
_entity.id
_entity.type
_entity.pdbx_description
1 polymer ?
#
loop_
_entity_poly.entity_id
_entity_poly.type
_entity_poly.pdbx_seq_one_letter_code
_entity_poly.pdbx_strand_id
1 'polypeptide(L)'
;MQKNIQERPLYFYVANLGSEIQRVLVWKEKGDKESMQTAFKRVISIIDKIKSFNNKSANTEMDILQKYLEELVLGNEKTVLNRSQISSFFNPFALRVVSSL
;
A
#
# COMPACT_ATOMS: atom_id res chain seq x y z
N MET A 1 28.73 16.00 -4.63
CA MET A 1 27.36 16.55 -4.62
C MET A 1 26.48 15.66 -3.75
N GLN A 2 26.19 16.07 -2.51
CA GLN A 2 25.08 15.46 -1.77
C GLN A 2 23.80 15.92 -2.47
N LYS A 3 23.07 14.99 -3.11
CA LYS A 3 21.69 15.27 -3.53
C LYS A 3 20.93 15.56 -2.24
N ASN A 4 20.54 16.82 -2.06
CA ASN A 4 19.61 17.20 -1.02
C ASN A 4 18.24 16.64 -1.44
N ILE A 5 18.01 15.35 -1.19
CA ILE A 5 16.73 14.70 -1.49
C ILE A 5 15.79 15.18 -0.40
N GLN A 6 15.04 16.24 -0.72
CA GLN A 6 13.95 16.68 0.14
C GLN A 6 13.00 15.51 0.34
N GLU A 7 12.92 15.03 1.58
CA GLU A 7 12.06 13.93 1.94
C GLU A 7 10.61 14.31 1.64
N ARG A 8 9.89 13.43 0.94
CA ARG A 8 8.49 13.69 0.63
C ARG A 8 7.67 13.54 1.92
N PRO A 9 6.61 14.34 2.11
CA PRO A 9 5.77 14.23 3.29
C PRO A 9 4.96 12.92 3.27
N LEU A 10 4.52 12.46 4.44
CA LEU A 10 3.84 11.16 4.61
C LEU A 10 2.63 10.98 3.66
N TYR A 11 1.81 12.01 3.45
CA TYR A 11 0.65 11.95 2.55
C TYR A 11 1.02 11.61 1.10
N PHE A 12 2.22 12.01 0.65
CA PHE A 12 2.72 11.68 -0.69
C PHE A 12 2.90 10.16 -0.84
N TYR A 13 3.46 9.51 0.17
CA TYR A 13 3.64 8.06 0.17
C TYR A 13 2.31 7.32 0.26
N VAL A 14 1.38 7.81 1.08
CA VAL A 14 0.04 7.21 1.20
C VAL A 14 -0.77 7.30 -0.09
N ALA A 15 -0.74 8.44 -0.80
CA ALA A 15 -1.41 8.57 -2.10
C ALA A 15 -0.84 7.59 -3.14
N ASN A 16 0.50 7.43 -3.16
CA ASN A 16 1.15 6.46 -4.04
C ASN A 16 0.83 5.01 -3.66
N LEU A 17 0.73 4.71 -2.36
CA LEU A 17 0.35 3.39 -1.87
C LEU A 17 -1.03 2.98 -2.41
N GLY A 18 -2.02 3.87 -2.32
CA GLY A 18 -3.35 3.61 -2.87
C GLY A 18 -3.32 3.31 -4.38
N SER A 19 -2.52 4.07 -5.13
CA SER A 19 -2.38 3.88 -6.59
C SER A 19 -1.73 2.54 -6.95
N GLU A 20 -0.69 2.12 -6.23
CA GLU A 20 -0.01 0.83 -6.48
C GLU A 20 -0.86 -0.36 -6.03
N ILE A 21 -1.66 -0.23 -4.96
CA ILE A 21 -2.64 -1.27 -4.58
C ILE A 21 -3.67 -1.47 -5.69
N GLN A 22 -4.20 -0.38 -6.26
CA GLN A 22 -5.12 -0.49 -7.40
C GLN A 22 -4.46 -1.18 -8.60
N ARG A 23 -3.18 -0.93 -8.86
CA ARG A 23 -2.43 -1.64 -9.92
C ARG A 23 -2.30 -3.14 -9.63
N VAL A 24 -2.00 -3.54 -8.40
CA VAL A 24 -1.96 -4.96 -7.99
C VAL A 24 -3.29 -5.64 -8.32
N LEU A 25 -4.41 -5.02 -7.94
CA LEU A 25 -5.75 -5.58 -8.18
C LEU A 25 -6.08 -5.67 -9.68
N VAL A 26 -5.79 -4.63 -10.46
CA VAL A 26 -6.01 -4.63 -11.92
C VAL A 26 -5.22 -5.75 -12.60
N TRP A 27 -3.97 -5.96 -12.23
CA TRP A 27 -3.16 -7.02 -12.83
C TRP A 27 -3.59 -8.41 -12.40
N LYS A 28 -4.05 -8.57 -11.14
CA LYS A 28 -4.69 -9.81 -10.68
C LYS A 28 -5.94 -10.14 -11.50
N GLU A 29 -6.83 -9.17 -11.70
CA GLU A 29 -8.06 -9.33 -12.51
C GLU A 29 -7.74 -9.75 -13.94
N LYS A 30 -6.63 -9.27 -14.51
CA LYS A 30 -6.16 -9.62 -15.85
C LYS A 30 -5.39 -10.94 -15.92
N GLY A 31 -5.08 -11.57 -14.79
CA GLY A 31 -4.23 -12.77 -14.73
C GLY A 31 -2.74 -12.51 -15.02
N ASP A 32 -2.30 -11.25 -15.08
CA ASP A 32 -0.91 -10.87 -15.35
C ASP A 32 -0.09 -10.92 -14.06
N LYS A 33 0.52 -12.09 -13.80
CA LYS A 33 1.27 -12.35 -12.58
C LYS A 33 2.55 -11.51 -12.46
N GLU A 34 3.25 -11.25 -13.57
CA GLU A 34 4.52 -10.51 -13.54
C GLU A 34 4.29 -9.03 -13.22
N SER A 35 3.30 -8.42 -13.88
CA SER A 35 2.91 -7.03 -13.61
C SER A 35 2.34 -6.89 -12.19
N MET A 36 1.57 -7.87 -11.72
CA MET A 36 1.07 -7.91 -10.34
C MET A 36 2.22 -7.94 -9.33
N GLN A 37 3.19 -8.85 -9.49
CA GLN A 37 4.35 -8.95 -8.60
C GLN A 37 5.20 -7.68 -8.62
N THR A 38 5.35 -7.05 -9.78
CA THR A 38 6.08 -5.78 -9.91
C THR A 38 5.39 -4.64 -9.17
N ALA A 39 4.07 -4.50 -9.29
CA ALA A 39 3.30 -3.52 -8.53
C ALA A 39 3.37 -3.82 -7.02
N PHE A 40 3.30 -5.09 -6.63
CA PHE A 40 3.39 -5.50 -5.24
C PHE A 40 4.74 -5.15 -4.59
N LYS A 41 5.86 -5.35 -5.30
CA LYS A 41 7.18 -4.90 -4.81
C LYS A 41 7.22 -3.39 -4.51
N ARG A 42 6.53 -2.58 -5.30
CA ARG A 42 6.40 -1.13 -5.06
C ARG A 42 5.56 -0.84 -3.82
N VAL A 43 4.46 -1.56 -3.63
CA VAL A 43 3.65 -1.48 -2.40
C VAL A 43 4.50 -1.71 -1.17
N ILE A 44 5.29 -2.78 -1.12
CA ILE A 44 6.17 -3.09 0.02
C ILE A 44 7.15 -1.94 0.28
N SER A 45 7.82 -1.45 -0.77
CA SER A 45 8.76 -0.33 -0.64
C SER A 45 8.09 0.94 -0.10
N ILE A 46 6.84 1.22 -0.48
CA ILE A 46 6.10 2.38 0.03
C ILE A 46 5.67 2.17 1.49
N ILE A 47 5.24 0.95 1.85
CA ILE A 47 4.90 0.59 3.24
C ILE A 47 6.12 0.78 4.16
N ASP A 48 7.28 0.29 3.76
CA ASP A 48 8.53 0.49 4.52
C ASP A 48 8.84 1.98 4.71
N LYS A 49 8.59 2.78 3.67
CA LYS A 49 8.77 4.23 3.74
C LYS A 49 7.76 4.92 4.64
N ILE A 50 6.51 4.49 4.66
CA ILE A 50 5.49 4.98 5.61
C ILE A 50 5.90 4.62 7.04
N LYS A 51 6.35 3.38 7.26
CA LYS A 51 6.80 2.91 8.58
C LYS A 51 7.99 3.69 9.14
N SER A 52 8.86 4.23 8.28
CA SER A 52 10.00 5.04 8.74
C SER A 52 9.60 6.35 9.42
N PHE A 53 8.36 6.83 9.27
CA PHE A 53 7.84 7.97 10.03
C PHE A 53 7.49 7.63 11.48
N ASN A 54 7.64 6.35 11.88
CA ASN A 54 7.51 5.85 13.26
C ASN A 54 6.16 6.19 13.94
N ASN A 55 5.08 6.21 13.17
CA ASN A 55 3.73 6.35 13.73
C ASN A 55 3.17 4.95 14.05
N LYS A 56 3.03 4.63 15.33
CA LYS A 56 2.60 3.30 15.79
C LYS A 56 1.26 2.85 15.18
N SER A 57 0.26 3.74 15.14
CA SER A 57 -1.06 3.42 14.57
C SER A 57 -0.96 3.12 13.09
N ALA A 58 -0.25 3.98 12.34
CA ALA A 58 -0.06 3.78 10.90
C ALA A 58 0.71 2.48 10.62
N ASN A 59 1.73 2.17 11.42
CA ASN A 59 2.53 0.95 11.26
C ASN A 59 1.68 -0.31 11.41
N THR A 60 0.81 -0.37 12.41
CA THR A 60 -0.12 -1.49 12.60
C THR A 60 -1.09 -1.64 11.42
N GLU A 61 -1.63 -0.53 10.91
CA GLU A 61 -2.50 -0.58 9.73
C GLU A 61 -1.74 -1.04 8.47
N MET A 62 -0.48 -0.65 8.32
CA MET A 62 0.39 -1.12 7.24
C MET A 62 0.74 -2.61 7.37
N ASP A 63 0.95 -3.13 8.57
CA ASP A 63 1.18 -4.57 8.79
C ASP A 63 -0.02 -5.41 8.34
N ILE A 64 -1.23 -4.97 8.68
CA ILE A 64 -2.48 -5.64 8.29
C ILE A 64 -2.63 -5.62 6.77
N LEU A 65 -2.41 -4.47 6.14
CA LEU A 65 -2.53 -4.29 4.70
C LEU A 65 -1.48 -5.12 3.94
N GLN A 66 -0.23 -5.09 4.40
CA GLN A 66 0.85 -5.87 3.82
C GLN A 66 0.53 -7.36 3.83
N LYS A 67 0.16 -7.91 5.00
CA LYS A 67 -0.18 -9.32 5.14
C LYS A 67 -1.32 -9.74 4.21
N TYR A 68 -2.37 -8.93 4.11
CA TYR A 68 -3.48 -9.20 3.20
C TYR A 68 -3.02 -9.26 1.73
N LEU A 69 -2.20 -8.31 1.31
CA LEU A 69 -1.71 -8.25 -0.07
C LEU A 69 -0.72 -9.39 -0.38
N GLU A 70 0.08 -9.82 0.60
CA GLU A 70 0.93 -11.01 0.49
C GLU A 70 0.09 -12.27 0.23
N GLU A 71 -0.97 -12.49 1.01
CA GLU A 71 -1.89 -13.62 0.83
C GLU A 71 -2.54 -13.59 -0.57
N LEU A 72 -2.97 -12.41 -1.02
CA LEU A 72 -3.60 -12.18 -2.34
C LEU A 72 -2.66 -12.44 -3.52
N VAL A 73 -1.38 -12.08 -3.39
CA VAL A 73 -0.36 -12.26 -4.44
C VAL A 73 0.12 -13.71 -4.50
N LEU A 74 0.19 -14.40 -3.36
CA LEU A 74 0.54 -15.82 -3.28
C LEU A 74 -0.56 -16.74 -3.80
N GLY A 75 -1.77 -16.22 -4.05
CA GLY A 75 -2.93 -17.04 -4.42
C GLY A 75 -3.47 -17.87 -3.24
N ASN A 76 -3.09 -17.51 -2.02
CA ASN A 76 -3.46 -18.19 -0.78
C ASN A 76 -4.57 -17.44 -0.04
N GLU A 77 -5.26 -16.51 -0.70
CA GLU A 77 -6.28 -15.70 -0.06
C GLU A 77 -7.39 -16.56 0.54
N LYS A 78 -7.49 -16.56 1.88
CA LYS A 78 -8.65 -17.16 2.57
C LYS A 78 -9.92 -16.35 2.34
N THR A 79 -9.76 -15.06 2.04
CA THR A 79 -10.84 -14.13 1.75
C THR A 79 -10.44 -13.29 0.52
N VAL A 80 -11.20 -13.37 -0.56
CA VAL A 80 -11.02 -12.50 -1.72
C VAL A 80 -11.71 -11.18 -1.41
N LEU A 81 -10.98 -10.16 -0.96
CA LEU A 81 -11.55 -8.81 -0.86
C LEU A 81 -11.58 -8.19 -2.26
N ASN A 82 -12.75 -7.73 -2.66
CA ASN A 82 -12.90 -6.97 -3.89
C ASN A 82 -12.36 -5.54 -3.71
N ARG A 83 -12.22 -4.82 -4.83
CA ARG A 83 -11.74 -3.44 -4.86
C ARG A 83 -12.49 -2.52 -3.90
N SER A 84 -13.81 -2.69 -3.76
CA SER A 84 -14.62 -1.86 -2.87
C SER A 84 -14.24 -2.06 -1.41
N GLN A 85 -14.04 -3.32 -0.97
CA GLN A 85 -13.69 -3.65 0.40
C GLN A 85 -12.30 -3.11 0.77
N ILE A 86 -11.33 -3.23 -0.14
CA ILE A 86 -9.99 -2.67 0.05
C ILE A 86 -10.06 -1.13 0.16
N SER A 87 -10.87 -0.50 -0.68
CA SER A 87 -11.05 0.96 -0.64
C SER A 87 -11.71 1.41 0.67
N SER A 88 -12.69 0.65 1.19
CA SER A 88 -13.34 0.92 2.48
C SER A 88 -12.38 0.82 3.67
N PHE A 89 -11.35 -0.03 3.58
CA PHE A 89 -10.28 -0.09 4.58
C PHE A 89 -9.28 1.07 4.41
N PHE A 90 -8.83 1.31 3.18
CA PHE A 90 -7.71 2.22 2.91
C PHE A 90 -8.08 3.70 2.98
N ASN A 91 -9.29 4.09 2.54
CA ASN A 91 -9.67 5.50 2.47
C ASN A 91 -9.75 6.17 3.85
N PRO A 92 -10.35 5.56 4.89
CA PRO A 92 -10.32 6.13 6.24
C PRO A 92 -8.90 6.31 6.78
N PHE A 93 -8.00 5.36 6.52
CA PHE A 93 -6.58 5.49 6.86
C PHE A 93 -5.94 6.69 6.17
N ALA A 94 -6.12 6.80 4.85
CA ALA A 94 -5.55 7.88 4.07
C ALA A 94 -6.04 9.26 4.54
N LEU A 95 -7.33 9.38 4.86
CA LEU A 95 -7.91 10.61 5.41
C LEU A 95 -7.32 10.97 6.77
N ARG A 96 -7.12 10.00 7.67
CA ARG A 96 -6.46 10.24 8.97
C ARG A 96 -5.03 10.75 8.78
N VAL A 97 -4.27 10.17 7.86
CA VAL A 97 -2.90 10.62 7.57
C VAL A 97 -2.86 12.05 7.04
N VAL A 98 -3.79 12.40 6.14
CA VAL A 98 -3.89 13.77 5.61
C VAL A 98 -4.32 14.76 6.70
N SER A 99 -5.22 14.34 7.61
CA SER A 99 -5.77 15.21 8.66
C SER A 99 -4.89 15.32 9.91
N SER A 100 -3.86 14.47 10.05
CA SER A 100 -2.90 14.48 11.17
C SER A 100 -1.63 15.31 10.86
N LEU A 101 -1.67 16.09 9.77
CA LEU A 101 -0.67 17.09 9.38
C LEU A 101 -1.26 18.48 9.57
#